data_AF-A0A517Y4T8-F1
#
_entry.id   AF-A0A517Y4T8-F1
#
_cell.length_a   1.000
_cell.length_b   1.000
_cell.length_c   1.000
_cell.angle_alpha   90.00
_cell.angle_beta   90.00
_cell.angle_gamma   90.00
#
_symmetry.space_group_name_H-M   'P 1'
#
loop_
_entity.id
_entity.type
_entity.pdbx_description
1 polymer ?
#
loop_
_entity_poly.entity_id
_entity_poly.type
_entity_poly.pdbx_seq_one_letter_code
_entity_poly.pdbx_strand_id
1 'polypeptide(L)'
;METSPEEFLCIRCSRHMKTCCQTCDIYTTLGDVGRIEAYTGQTGFTEFRGPAIPDYADQDDDPIWRDNVFRPDGTRRVLKKQANGDCTFLGNAGCILPLETRPLICRLYPFSYDADGITDELSTGCPTELLRIGQGLLEALDMNLTDAQRWHRQLYEELPKENVNSSRSRVIP
;
A
#
# COMPACT_ATOMS: atom_id res chain seq x y z
N MET A 1 -33.75 8.60 14.73
CA MET A 1 -32.91 9.14 13.64
C MET A 1 -31.75 8.17 13.53
N GLU A 2 -31.88 7.14 12.70
CA GLU A 2 -30.81 6.15 12.50
C GLU A 2 -29.64 6.86 11.84
N THR A 3 -28.53 6.98 12.57
CA THR A 3 -27.26 7.41 12.01
C THR A 3 -26.83 6.36 11.00
N SER A 4 -26.89 6.71 9.71
CA SER A 4 -26.20 5.97 8.65
C SER A 4 -24.78 5.64 9.12
N PRO A 5 -24.27 4.40 8.89
CA PRO A 5 -22.88 4.08 9.22
C PRO A 5 -21.97 5.14 8.60
N GLU A 6 -21.04 5.68 9.38
CA GLU A 6 -20.11 6.68 8.87
C GLU A 6 -19.27 6.09 7.74
N GLU A 7 -19.33 6.73 6.59
CA GLU A 7 -18.64 6.29 5.40
C GLU A 7 -17.16 6.71 5.46
N PHE A 8 -16.26 5.73 5.54
CA PHE A 8 -14.80 5.96 5.55
C PHE A 8 -14.36 6.82 4.37
N LEU A 9 -13.36 7.67 4.59
CA LEU A 9 -12.85 8.57 3.54
C LEU A 9 -12.41 7.80 2.29
N CYS A 10 -11.83 6.60 2.40
CA CYS A 10 -11.47 5.78 1.24
C CYS A 10 -12.68 5.44 0.33
N ILE A 11 -13.87 5.22 0.92
CA ILE A 11 -15.10 4.96 0.16
C ILE A 11 -15.53 6.24 -0.57
N ARG A 12 -15.46 7.39 0.11
CA ARG A 12 -15.70 8.70 -0.51
C ARG A 12 -14.72 8.94 -1.67
N CYS A 13 -13.43 8.76 -1.43
CA CYS A 13 -12.38 8.93 -2.45
C CYS A 13 -12.59 8.04 -3.67
N SER A 14 -13.06 6.79 -3.49
CA SER A 14 -13.33 5.87 -4.60
C SER A 14 -14.32 6.42 -5.62
N ARG A 15 -15.24 7.30 -5.19
CA ARG A 15 -16.23 7.94 -6.07
C ARG A 15 -15.70 9.15 -6.83
N HIS A 16 -14.55 9.69 -6.43
CA HIS A 16 -13.96 10.89 -7.04
C HIS A 16 -12.84 10.60 -8.05
N MET A 17 -12.57 9.32 -8.36
CA MET A 17 -11.61 8.86 -9.39
C MET A 17 -10.21 9.51 -9.31
N LYS A 18 -9.72 9.73 -8.08
CA LYS A 18 -8.35 10.18 -7.76
C LYS A 18 -7.82 9.47 -6.51
N THR A 19 -8.03 8.17 -6.43
CA THR A 19 -7.59 7.39 -5.25
C THR A 19 -6.10 7.04 -5.35
N CYS A 20 -5.45 6.79 -4.20
CA CYS A 20 -4.13 6.17 -4.17
C CYS A 20 -4.09 4.82 -4.92
N CYS A 21 -5.24 4.12 -5.00
CA CYS A 21 -5.40 2.89 -5.79
C CYS A 21 -5.23 3.09 -7.30
N GLN A 22 -5.41 4.33 -7.79
CA GLN A 22 -5.30 4.68 -9.21
C GLN A 22 -3.98 5.40 -9.52
N THR A 23 -3.53 6.25 -8.61
CA THR A 23 -2.38 7.16 -8.84
C THR A 23 -1.04 6.60 -8.38
N CYS A 24 -1.03 5.64 -7.44
CA CYS A 24 0.22 5.13 -6.85
C CYS A 24 0.54 3.71 -7.34
N ASP A 25 1.82 3.36 -7.23
CA ASP A 25 2.31 1.99 -7.37
C ASP A 25 2.41 1.38 -5.97
N ILE A 26 1.51 0.45 -5.67
CA ILE A 26 1.43 -0.20 -4.36
C ILE A 26 2.37 -1.40 -4.36
N TYR A 27 3.54 -1.23 -3.73
CA TYR A 27 4.43 -2.36 -3.45
C TYR A 27 3.72 -3.40 -2.59
N THR A 28 3.99 -4.68 -2.85
CA THR A 28 3.35 -5.81 -2.18
C THR A 28 4.44 -6.79 -1.73
N THR A 29 4.55 -7.03 -0.43
CA THR A 29 5.48 -8.05 0.10
C THR A 29 4.97 -9.46 -0.21
N LEU A 30 5.81 -10.48 -0.07
CA LEU A 30 5.39 -11.88 -0.08
C LEU A 30 4.40 -12.19 1.05
N GLY A 31 4.53 -11.51 2.20
CA GLY A 31 3.57 -11.60 3.29
C GLY A 31 2.19 -11.07 2.89
N ASP A 32 2.15 -9.94 2.19
CA ASP A 32 0.91 -9.39 1.63
C ASP A 32 0.30 -10.34 0.61
N VAL A 33 1.12 -10.91 -0.29
CA VAL A 33 0.66 -11.91 -1.25
C VAL A 33 -0.02 -13.07 -0.52
N GLY A 34 0.66 -13.67 0.46
CA GLY A 34 0.11 -14.80 1.22
C GLY A 34 -1.17 -14.45 1.98
N ARG A 35 -1.25 -13.27 2.62
CA ARG A 35 -2.46 -12.81 3.32
C ARG A 35 -3.64 -12.63 2.38
N ILE A 36 -3.41 -12.01 1.22
CA ILE A 36 -4.45 -11.73 0.23
C ILE A 36 -4.91 -13.03 -0.45
N GLU A 37 -3.99 -13.92 -0.82
CA GLU A 37 -4.31 -15.23 -1.40
C GLU A 37 -5.15 -16.07 -0.43
N ALA A 38 -4.74 -16.14 0.84
CA ALA A 38 -5.48 -16.89 1.86
C ALA A 38 -6.90 -16.37 2.08
N TYR A 39 -7.11 -15.05 1.99
CA TYR A 39 -8.43 -14.44 2.18
C TYR A 39 -9.32 -14.54 0.93
N THR A 40 -8.77 -14.28 -0.25
CA THR A 40 -9.54 -14.14 -1.49
C THR A 40 -9.62 -15.41 -2.33
N GLY A 41 -8.67 -16.34 -2.15
CA GLY A 41 -8.42 -17.45 -3.07
C GLY A 41 -7.89 -17.05 -4.45
N GLN A 42 -7.66 -15.76 -4.70
CA GLN A 42 -7.16 -15.25 -5.98
C GLN A 42 -5.64 -15.24 -5.99
N THR A 43 -5.03 -15.63 -7.11
CA THR A 43 -3.58 -15.54 -7.33
C THR A 43 -3.30 -14.64 -8.54
N GLY A 44 -2.03 -14.27 -8.75
CA GLY A 44 -1.62 -13.53 -9.96
C GLY A 44 -2.10 -12.07 -10.02
N PHE A 45 -2.52 -11.49 -8.89
CA PHE A 45 -2.92 -10.08 -8.76
C PHE A 45 -1.74 -9.11 -8.64
N THR A 46 -0.50 -9.62 -8.63
CA THR A 46 0.73 -8.81 -8.67
C THR A 46 1.45 -8.92 -10.00
N GLU A 47 2.23 -7.91 -10.34
CA GLU A 47 3.18 -7.92 -11.45
C GLU A 47 4.53 -7.34 -11.00
N PHE A 48 5.58 -7.57 -11.81
CA PHE A 48 6.86 -6.90 -11.63
C PHE A 48 7.00 -5.79 -12.68
N ARG A 49 7.22 -4.56 -12.21
CA ARG A 49 7.51 -3.43 -13.09
C ARG A 49 8.49 -2.46 -12.44
N GLY A 50 9.16 -1.65 -13.25
CA GLY A 50 9.94 -0.50 -12.76
C GLY A 50 9.02 0.57 -12.16
N PRO A 51 9.55 1.48 -11.33
CA PRO A 51 8.75 2.54 -10.73
C PRO A 51 8.22 3.49 -11.81
N ALA A 52 6.96 3.90 -11.68
CA ALA A 52 6.34 4.88 -12.59
C ALA A 52 7.04 6.25 -12.58
N ILE A 53 7.68 6.60 -11.46
CA ILE A 53 8.48 7.82 -11.29
C ILE A 53 9.93 7.37 -11.07
N PRO A 54 10.88 7.71 -11.95
CA PRO A 54 12.28 7.27 -11.83
C PRO A 54 12.93 7.63 -10.50
N ASP A 55 12.65 8.83 -9.97
CA ASP A 55 13.20 9.34 -8.71
C ASP A 55 12.79 8.48 -7.49
N TYR A 56 11.74 7.66 -7.62
CA TYR A 56 11.35 6.71 -6.57
C TYR A 56 12.39 5.60 -6.35
N ALA A 57 13.30 5.38 -7.30
CA ALA A 57 14.42 4.45 -7.11
C ALA A 57 15.54 5.04 -6.25
N ASP A 58 15.58 6.36 -6.08
CA ASP A 58 16.51 7.05 -5.20
C ASP A 58 15.95 7.00 -3.77
N GLN A 59 16.56 6.16 -2.93
CA GLN A 59 16.10 5.81 -1.59
C GLN A 59 17.31 5.76 -0.63
N ASP A 60 18.23 6.72 -0.78
CA ASP A 60 19.44 6.80 0.04
C ASP A 60 19.17 7.05 1.53
N ASP A 61 18.00 7.61 1.84
CA ASP A 61 17.45 7.79 3.19
C ASP A 61 16.82 6.51 3.77
N ASP A 62 16.54 5.49 2.94
CA ASP A 62 16.04 4.19 3.38
C ASP A 62 16.79 3.02 2.72
N PRO A 63 17.97 2.66 3.25
CA PRO A 63 18.79 1.59 2.69
C PRO A 63 18.11 0.22 2.75
N ILE A 64 17.24 -0.03 3.76
CA ILE A 64 16.53 -1.31 3.85
C ILE A 64 15.55 -1.43 2.69
N TRP A 65 14.81 -0.37 2.40
CA TRP A 65 13.92 -0.33 1.25
C TRP A 65 14.68 -0.49 -0.07
N ARG A 66 15.70 0.36 -0.29
CA ARG A 66 16.53 0.32 -1.51
C ARG A 66 17.05 -1.08 -1.82
N ASP A 67 17.60 -1.75 -0.80
CA ASP A 67 18.31 -3.00 -0.98
C ASP A 67 17.37 -4.22 -1.10
N ASN A 68 16.10 -4.11 -0.70
CA ASN A 68 15.18 -5.26 -0.63
C ASN A 68 13.90 -5.16 -1.48
N VAL A 69 13.50 -3.96 -1.91
CA VAL A 69 12.27 -3.77 -2.69
C VAL A 69 12.48 -3.98 -4.18
N PHE A 70 13.65 -3.59 -4.69
CA PHE A 70 13.99 -3.68 -6.11
C PHE A 70 14.76 -4.95 -6.43
N ARG A 71 14.37 -5.59 -7.52
CA ARG A 71 15.12 -6.70 -8.13
C ARG A 71 16.34 -6.16 -8.87
N PRO A 72 17.31 -7.02 -9.22
CA PRO A 72 18.49 -6.61 -9.99
C PRO A 72 18.18 -5.97 -11.36
N ASP A 73 17.00 -6.23 -11.93
CA ASP A 73 16.53 -5.62 -13.18
C ASP A 73 15.81 -4.27 -12.97
N GLY A 74 15.81 -3.73 -11.75
CA GLY A 74 15.16 -2.49 -11.37
C GLY A 74 13.64 -2.59 -11.20
N THR A 75 13.05 -3.79 -11.36
CA THR A 75 11.62 -4.00 -11.16
C THR A 75 11.28 -4.31 -9.71
N ARG A 76 10.04 -4.05 -9.30
CA ARG A 76 9.52 -4.42 -7.97
C ARG A 76 8.12 -5.02 -8.09
N ARG A 77 7.71 -5.80 -7.08
CA ARG A 77 6.38 -6.40 -7.03
C ARG A 77 5.34 -5.33 -6.68
N VAL A 78 4.36 -5.13 -7.55
CA VAL A 78 3.25 -4.20 -7.30
C VAL A 78 1.91 -4.86 -7.58
N LEU A 79 0.84 -4.32 -7.00
CA LEU A 79 -0.51 -4.69 -7.39
C LEU A 79 -0.78 -4.31 -8.84
N LYS A 80 -1.41 -5.24 -9.58
CA LYS A 80 -1.90 -4.98 -10.93
C LYS A 80 -3.00 -3.95 -10.92
N LYS A 81 -2.97 -3.10 -11.95
CA LYS A 81 -4.05 -2.17 -12.29
C LYS A 81 -4.91 -2.75 -13.41
N GLN A 82 -6.21 -2.51 -13.32
CA GLN A 82 -7.18 -2.75 -14.38
C GLN A 82 -6.96 -1.74 -15.51
N ALA A 83 -7.58 -1.97 -16.68
CA ALA A 83 -7.42 -1.10 -17.85
C ALA A 83 -7.87 0.36 -17.59
N ASN A 84 -8.77 0.59 -16.63
CA ASN A 84 -9.23 1.90 -16.21
C ASN A 84 -8.31 2.58 -15.16
N GLY A 85 -7.19 1.93 -14.79
CA GLY A 85 -6.24 2.41 -13.78
C GLY A 85 -6.54 1.96 -12.36
N ASP A 86 -7.68 1.32 -12.09
CA ASP A 86 -8.05 0.88 -10.75
C ASP A 86 -7.15 -0.25 -10.27
N CYS A 87 -6.79 -0.22 -8.99
CA CYS A 87 -6.26 -1.41 -8.34
C CYS A 87 -7.24 -2.59 -8.51
N THR A 88 -6.71 -3.81 -8.68
CA THR A 88 -7.50 -5.05 -8.82
C THR A 88 -8.50 -5.27 -7.67
N PHE A 89 -8.26 -4.69 -6.49
CA PHE A 89 -9.13 -4.81 -5.32
C PHE A 89 -10.00 -3.57 -5.05
N LEU A 90 -10.02 -2.58 -5.96
CA LEU A 90 -10.93 -1.45 -5.86
C LEU A 90 -12.29 -1.83 -6.40
N GLY A 91 -13.34 -1.73 -5.58
CA GLY A 91 -14.73 -1.89 -5.97
C GLY A 91 -15.51 -0.58 -5.87
N ASN A 92 -16.80 -0.62 -6.25
CA ASN A 92 -17.68 0.56 -6.27
C ASN A 92 -17.92 1.19 -4.88
N ALA A 93 -17.65 0.44 -3.80
CA ALA A 93 -17.77 0.88 -2.42
C ALA A 93 -16.39 1.02 -1.74
N GLY A 94 -15.32 1.21 -2.51
CA GLY A 94 -13.95 1.26 -2.01
C GLY A 94 -13.25 -0.11 -2.09
N CYS A 95 -12.15 -0.24 -1.34
CA CYS A 95 -11.34 -1.47 -1.37
C CYS A 95 -12.13 -2.66 -0.81
N ILE A 96 -12.21 -3.75 -1.57
CA ILE A 96 -12.93 -4.97 -1.17
C ILE A 96 -12.17 -5.80 -0.13
N LEU A 97 -10.90 -5.50 0.10
CA LEU A 97 -10.09 -6.16 1.13
C LEU A 97 -10.38 -5.54 2.51
N PRO A 98 -10.60 -6.37 3.55
CA PRO A 98 -10.59 -5.93 4.94
C PRO A 98 -9.26 -5.25 5.27
N LEU A 99 -9.27 -4.32 6.23
CA LEU A 99 -8.09 -3.55 6.62
C LEU A 99 -6.87 -4.45 6.88
N GLU A 100 -7.05 -5.52 7.65
CA GLU A 100 -5.98 -6.45 8.02
C GLU A 100 -5.55 -7.42 6.90
N THR A 101 -6.18 -7.34 5.73
CA THR A 101 -5.81 -8.10 4.53
C THR A 101 -5.16 -7.21 3.47
N ARG A 102 -5.40 -5.89 3.48
CA ARG A 102 -4.82 -4.93 2.52
C ARG A 102 -3.28 -5.00 2.52
N PRO A 103 -2.59 -4.63 1.44
CA PRO A 103 -1.13 -4.51 1.47
C PRO A 103 -0.67 -3.57 2.58
N LEU A 104 0.50 -3.84 3.19
CA LEU A 104 1.02 -3.00 4.29
C LEU A 104 1.17 -1.52 3.88
N ILE A 105 1.58 -1.25 2.64
CA ILE A 105 1.64 0.11 2.07
C ILE A 105 0.27 0.81 2.12
N CYS A 106 -0.81 0.08 1.83
CA CYS A 106 -2.16 0.63 1.90
C CYS A 106 -2.66 0.87 3.32
N ARG A 107 -2.15 0.11 4.31
CA ARG A 107 -2.49 0.29 5.73
C ARG A 107 -1.71 1.43 6.35
N LEU A 108 -0.48 1.68 5.89
CA LEU A 108 0.36 2.77 6.37
C LEU A 108 -0.08 4.12 5.81
N TYR A 109 -0.62 4.17 4.60
CA TYR A 109 -1.10 5.40 4.00
C TYR A 109 -2.23 6.05 4.82
N PRO A 110 -2.11 7.33 5.25
CA PRO A 110 -1.30 8.38 4.66
C PRO A 110 -0.05 8.75 5.49
N PHE A 111 0.34 7.95 6.48
CA PHE A 111 1.59 8.19 7.19
C PHE A 111 2.78 8.11 6.24
N SER A 112 3.69 9.08 6.34
CA SER A 112 5.03 8.97 5.77
C SER A 112 5.91 8.19 6.75
N TYR A 113 6.91 7.47 6.23
CA TYR A 113 7.78 6.62 7.02
C TYR A 113 9.08 6.29 6.26
N ASP A 114 10.09 5.89 7.01
CA ASP A 114 11.38 5.36 6.56
C ASP A 114 11.77 4.15 7.42
N ALA A 115 13.03 3.69 7.35
CA ALA A 115 13.51 2.57 8.16
C ALA A 115 13.45 2.81 9.69
N ASP A 116 13.52 4.06 10.13
CA ASP A 116 13.58 4.42 11.55
C ASP A 116 12.17 4.55 12.15
N GLY A 117 11.15 4.85 11.35
CA GLY A 117 9.77 4.83 11.84
C GLY A 117 8.76 5.61 11.01
N ILE A 118 7.65 5.93 11.66
CA ILE A 118 6.62 6.85 11.15
C ILE A 118 7.12 8.28 11.37
N THR A 119 7.06 9.13 10.35
CA THR A 119 7.40 10.55 10.45
C THR A 119 6.17 11.40 10.79
N ASP A 120 6.39 12.63 11.26
CA ASP A 120 5.30 13.55 11.64
C ASP A 120 4.49 14.07 10.44
N GLU A 121 5.02 13.90 9.22
CA GLU A 121 4.38 14.37 8.00
C GLU A 121 3.41 13.32 7.42
N LEU A 122 2.25 13.77 6.99
CA LEU A 122 1.31 12.94 6.22
C LEU A 122 1.51 13.17 4.74
N SER A 123 1.32 12.13 3.94
CA SER A 123 1.34 12.19 2.49
C SER A 123 0.33 13.21 1.95
N THR A 124 0.80 14.09 1.08
CA THR A 124 -0.02 15.12 0.42
C THR A 124 -0.98 14.56 -0.63
N GLY A 125 -0.89 13.27 -0.96
CA GLY A 125 -1.73 12.64 -1.98
C GLY A 125 -3.18 12.40 -1.56
N CYS A 126 -3.53 12.60 -0.28
CA CYS A 126 -4.87 12.31 0.19
C CYS A 126 -5.77 13.52 -0.06
N PRO A 127 -6.96 13.35 -0.67
CA PRO A 127 -7.82 14.47 -1.04
C PRO A 127 -8.49 15.08 0.19
N THR A 128 -7.74 15.92 0.91
CA THR A 128 -8.19 16.61 2.13
C THR A 128 -9.38 17.55 1.86
N GLU A 129 -9.60 17.95 0.61
CA GLU A 129 -10.79 18.70 0.18
C GLU A 129 -12.11 17.92 0.36
N LEU A 130 -12.05 16.59 0.52
CA LEU A 130 -13.22 15.74 0.78
C LEU A 130 -13.51 15.56 2.29
N LEU A 131 -12.68 16.15 3.16
CA LEU A 131 -12.91 16.15 4.61
C LEU A 131 -14.09 17.05 4.97
N ARG A 132 -14.79 16.68 6.03
CA ARG A 132 -15.81 17.57 6.62
C ARG A 132 -15.10 18.76 7.30
N ILE A 133 -15.80 19.89 7.41
CA ILE A 133 -15.27 21.05 8.14
C ILE A 133 -14.93 20.63 9.57
N GLY A 134 -13.67 20.83 9.97
CA GLY A 134 -13.17 20.48 11.30
C GLY A 134 -12.79 19.01 11.51
N GLN A 135 -12.98 18.13 10.52
CA GLN A 135 -12.59 16.72 10.61
C GLN A 135 -11.11 16.54 10.27
N GLY A 136 -10.39 15.80 11.13
CA GLY A 136 -8.98 15.45 10.87
C GLY A 136 -8.85 14.36 9.80
N LEU A 137 -7.71 14.34 9.09
CA LEU A 137 -7.48 13.33 8.05
C LEU A 137 -7.42 11.90 8.62
N LEU A 138 -6.65 11.69 9.69
CA LEU A 138 -6.51 10.39 10.34
C LEU A 138 -7.82 9.91 10.97
N GLU A 139 -8.59 10.84 11.54
CA GLU A 139 -9.95 10.58 12.03
C GLU A 139 -10.87 10.10 10.90
N ALA A 140 -10.85 10.78 9.75
CA ALA A 140 -11.68 10.42 8.60
C ALA A 140 -11.33 9.05 7.97
N LEU A 141 -10.10 8.58 8.21
CA LEU A 141 -9.60 7.29 7.75
C LEU A 141 -9.68 6.20 8.83
N ASP A 142 -10.06 6.56 10.06
CA ASP A 142 -10.03 5.68 11.24
C ASP A 142 -8.65 5.04 11.45
N MET A 143 -7.62 5.88 11.38
CA MET A 143 -6.22 5.47 11.52
C MET A 143 -5.60 6.08 12.77
N ASN A 144 -4.76 5.30 13.43
CA ASN A 144 -4.01 5.74 14.59
C ASN A 144 -2.51 5.36 14.47
N LEU A 145 -1.67 6.08 15.21
CA LEU A 145 -0.23 5.92 15.17
C LEU A 145 0.23 4.54 15.68
N THR A 146 -0.47 3.96 16.65
CA THR A 146 -0.12 2.65 17.23
C THR A 146 -0.23 1.53 16.20
N ASP A 147 -1.32 1.52 15.43
CA ASP A 147 -1.49 0.56 14.33
C ASP A 147 -0.49 0.81 13.20
N ALA A 148 -0.23 2.08 12.85
CA ALA A 148 0.77 2.43 11.86
C ALA A 148 2.17 1.94 12.26
N GLN A 149 2.60 2.14 13.51
CA GLN A 149 3.87 1.63 14.03
C GLN A 149 3.95 0.10 13.99
N ARG A 150 2.83 -0.60 14.26
CA ARG A 150 2.75 -2.06 14.15
C ARG A 150 2.92 -2.53 12.70
N TRP A 151 2.20 -1.92 11.75
CA TRP A 151 2.30 -2.27 10.33
C TRP A 151 3.65 -1.89 9.72
N HIS A 152 4.25 -0.79 10.18
CA HIS A 152 5.60 -0.36 9.80
C HIS A 152 6.61 -1.43 10.20
N ARG A 153 6.62 -1.83 11.48
CA ARG A 153 7.50 -2.90 11.95
C ARG A 153 7.32 -4.17 11.12
N GLN A 154 6.08 -4.56 10.86
CA GLN A 154 5.79 -5.74 10.04
C GLN A 154 6.35 -5.61 8.62
N LEU A 155 6.25 -4.43 8.00
CA LEU A 155 6.80 -4.16 6.67
C LEU A 155 8.31 -4.37 6.67
N TYR A 156 9.05 -3.72 7.58
CA TYR A 156 10.51 -3.83 7.63
C TYR A 156 11.00 -5.20 8.10
N GLU A 157 10.18 -5.97 8.82
CA GLU A 157 10.45 -7.39 9.10
C GLU A 157 10.20 -8.32 7.89
N GLU A 158 9.37 -7.90 6.93
CA GLU A 158 9.06 -8.66 5.72
C GLU A 158 10.04 -8.36 4.58
N LEU A 159 10.54 -7.12 4.45
CA LEU A 159 11.43 -6.71 3.35
C LEU A 159 12.67 -7.62 3.18
N PRO A 160 13.45 -7.97 4.22
CA PRO A 160 14.63 -8.82 4.04
C PRO A 160 14.33 -10.22 3.48
N LYS A 161 13.08 -10.70 3.60
CA LYS A 161 12.66 -12.04 3.14
C LYS A 161 12.46 -12.08 1.62
N GLU A 162 12.35 -10.92 0.96
CA GLU A 162 12.18 -10.80 -0.49
C GLU A 162 13.43 -11.28 -1.26
N ASN A 163 14.61 -10.90 -0.75
CA ASN A 163 15.89 -11.22 -1.35
C ASN A 163 16.28 -12.70 -1.21
N VAL A 164 15.92 -13.33 -0.09
CA VAL A 164 16.18 -14.76 0.18
C VAL A 164 15.39 -15.66 -0.77
N ASN A 165 14.18 -15.26 -1.17
CA ASN A 165 13.36 -16.03 -2.10
C ASN A 165 13.66 -15.71 -3.56
N SER A 166 14.02 -14.47 -3.89
CA SER A 166 14.45 -14.10 -5.25
C SER A 166 15.71 -14.84 -5.71
N SER A 167 16.59 -15.20 -4.77
CA SER A 167 17.77 -16.04 -5.04
C SER A 167 17.48 -17.55 -5.04
N ARG A 168 16.34 -18.00 -4.49
CA ARG A 168 15.87 -19.40 -4.57
C ARG A 168 15.07 -19.72 -5.84
N SER A 169 14.39 -18.74 -6.43
CA SER A 169 13.79 -18.88 -7.76
C SER A 169 14.79 -18.89 -8.92
N ARG A 170 16.11 -18.79 -8.64
CA ARG A 170 17.19 -18.97 -9.63
C ARG A 170 17.54 -20.44 -9.92
N VAL A 171 16.76 -21.40 -9.43
CA VAL A 171 16.84 -22.79 -9.88
C VAL A 171 15.52 -23.03 -10.63
N ILE A 172 15.49 -23.34 -11.93
CA ILE A 172 15.89 -24.57 -12.64
C ILE A 172 15.61 -24.31 -14.17
N PRO A 173 16.17 -25.00 -15.19
CA PRO A 173 17.27 -25.98 -15.24
C PRO A 173 18.54 -25.49 -15.95
#